data_AF-F0NIM1-F1
#
_entry.id   AF-F0NIM1-F1
#
_cell.length_a   1.000
_cell.length_b   1.000
_cell.length_c   1.000
_cell.angle_alpha   90.00
_cell.angle_beta   90.00
_cell.angle_gamma   90.00
#
_symmetry.space_group_name_H-M   'P 1'
#
loop_
_entity.id
_entity.type
_entity.pdbx_description
1 polymer ?
#
loop_
_entity_poly.entity_id
_entity_poly.type
_entity_poly.pdbx_seq_one_letter_code
_entity_poly.pdbx_strand_id
1 'polypeptide(L)'
;MSSVTEDNLKPNIVLLSTSDLEQEIRQLTEELKNIKDNNNEEHKKIYAMVDNITRTLNWINIAKSQGVWKSKTCKHAINFVCQAWNISDESKLGIPSDVIVINDDGTKRVVVSKFSEICIVCPLYEARRS
;
A
#
# COMPACT_ATOMS: atom_id res chain seq x y z
N MET A 1 41.59 -72.56 -9.16
CA MET A 1 41.12 -71.35 -9.88
C MET A 1 39.62 -71.31 -9.68
N SER A 2 38.97 -70.36 -9.04
CA SER A 2 39.32 -69.02 -8.55
C SER A 2 38.19 -68.72 -7.56
N SER A 3 38.45 -68.69 -6.25
CA SER A 3 38.52 -67.43 -5.47
C SER A 3 38.10 -66.18 -6.25
N VAL A 4 37.19 -65.40 -5.65
CA VAL A 4 36.80 -64.00 -5.94
C VAL A 4 35.35 -63.87 -6.40
N THR A 5 34.39 -63.99 -5.47
CA THR A 5 33.07 -63.29 -5.59
C THR A 5 32.29 -63.14 -4.28
N GLU A 6 32.88 -63.36 -3.09
CA GLU A 6 32.14 -63.17 -1.82
C GLU A 6 32.62 -62.00 -0.94
N ASP A 7 33.62 -61.22 -1.37
CA ASP A 7 34.27 -60.22 -0.50
C ASP A 7 33.74 -58.78 -0.58
N ASN A 8 32.67 -58.49 -1.34
CA ASN A 8 32.26 -57.11 -1.63
C ASN A 8 30.90 -56.63 -1.09
N LEU A 9 30.31 -57.33 -0.13
CA LEU A 9 29.18 -56.81 0.63
C LEU A 9 29.54 -56.74 2.12
N LYS A 10 30.58 -55.97 2.47
CA LYS A 10 30.69 -55.49 3.85
C LYS A 10 29.53 -54.51 4.06
N PRO A 11 28.55 -54.81 4.92
CA PRO A 11 27.56 -53.80 5.28
C PRO A 11 28.33 -52.69 5.99
N ASN A 12 28.34 -51.50 5.39
CA ASN A 12 28.89 -50.31 6.02
C ASN A 12 27.86 -49.88 7.08
N ILE A 13 27.84 -50.59 8.21
CA ILE A 13 26.94 -50.32 9.33
C ILE A 13 27.53 -49.11 10.05
N VAL A 14 27.06 -47.93 9.65
CA VAL A 14 27.32 -46.69 10.40
C VAL A 14 26.46 -46.75 11.66
N LEU A 15 27.07 -47.12 12.79
CA LEU A 15 26.46 -47.03 14.10
C LEU A 15 26.38 -45.56 14.50
N LEU A 16 25.30 -44.89 14.10
CA LEU A 16 24.94 -43.60 14.66
C LEU A 16 24.58 -43.82 16.13
N SER A 17 25.18 -43.04 17.04
CA SER A 17 24.78 -43.12 18.43
C SER A 17 23.37 -42.56 18.56
N THR A 18 22.50 -43.23 19.31
CA THR A 18 21.15 -42.73 19.59
C THR A 18 21.17 -41.35 20.26
N SER A 19 22.25 -41.00 20.97
CA SER A 19 22.45 -39.67 21.54
C SER A 19 22.66 -38.57 20.49
N ASP A 20 23.35 -38.86 19.38
CA ASP A 20 23.56 -37.88 18.32
C ASP A 20 22.23 -37.57 17.61
N LEU A 21 21.43 -38.60 17.37
CA LEU A 21 20.07 -38.46 16.81
C LEU A 21 19.14 -37.68 17.76
N GLU A 22 19.20 -37.94 19.07
CA GLU A 22 18.43 -37.18 20.06
C GLU A 22 18.83 -35.70 20.09
N GLN A 23 20.12 -35.40 19.93
CA GLN A 23 20.61 -34.03 19.88
C GLN A 23 20.15 -33.32 18.60
N GLU A 24 20.23 -33.97 17.45
CA GLU A 24 19.71 -33.44 16.18
C GLU A 24 18.20 -33.19 16.25
N ILE A 25 17.42 -34.11 16.81
CA ILE A 25 15.97 -33.94 16.98
C ILE A 25 15.67 -32.71 17.85
N ARG A 26 16.43 -32.50 18.93
CA ARG A 26 16.26 -31.32 19.80
C ARG A 26 16.59 -30.02 19.06
N GLN A 27 17.68 -29.99 18.29
CA GLN A 27 18.06 -28.83 17.50
C GLN A 27 16.99 -28.50 16.45
N LEU A 28 16.52 -29.51 15.69
CA LEU A 28 15.46 -29.34 14.71
C LEU A 28 14.15 -28.87 15.34
N THR A 29 13.82 -29.34 16.55
CA THR A 29 12.62 -28.91 17.28
C THR A 29 12.70 -27.44 17.68
N GLU A 30 13.86 -26.99 18.15
CA GLU A 30 14.08 -25.59 18.53
C GLU A 30 14.12 -24.67 17.30
N GLU A 31 14.74 -25.11 16.19
CA GLU A 31 14.70 -24.39 14.91
C GLU A 31 13.27 -24.25 14.38
N LEU A 32 12.47 -25.33 14.41
CA LEU A 32 11.06 -25.30 14.04
C LEU A 32 10.25 -24.31 14.88
N LYS A 33 10.51 -24.29 16.19
CA LYS A 33 9.86 -23.35 17.12
C LYS A 33 10.25 -21.91 16.79
N ASN A 34 11.53 -21.64 16.59
CA ASN A 34 12.03 -20.31 16.22
C ASN A 34 11.43 -19.83 14.89
N ILE A 35 11.37 -20.71 13.87
CA ILE A 35 10.74 -20.39 12.58
C ILE A 35 9.25 -20.07 12.78
N LYS A 36 8.54 -20.88 13.56
CA LYS A 36 7.11 -20.67 13.84
C LYS A 36 6.86 -19.34 14.55
N ASP A 37 7.67 -19.02 15.55
CA ASP A 37 7.54 -17.78 16.33
C ASP A 37 7.87 -16.56 15.46
N ASN A 38 8.95 -16.61 14.69
CA ASN A 38 9.32 -15.57 13.72
C ASN A 38 8.22 -15.36 12.66
N ASN A 39 7.68 -16.45 12.10
CA ASN A 39 6.61 -16.37 11.11
C ASN A 39 5.33 -15.74 11.70
N ASN A 40 5.01 -16.05 12.96
CA ASN A 40 3.90 -15.41 13.65
C ASN A 40 4.13 -13.91 13.86
N GLU A 41 5.35 -13.48 14.16
CA GLU A 41 5.68 -12.06 14.27
C GLU A 41 5.60 -11.34 12.92
N GLU A 42 6.09 -11.94 11.85
CA GLU A 42 5.99 -11.41 10.50
C GLU A 42 4.54 -11.26 10.06
N HIS A 43 3.70 -12.29 10.29
CA HIS A 43 2.27 -12.21 10.03
C HIS A 43 1.61 -11.06 10.80
N LYS A 44 1.92 -10.88 12.09
CA LYS A 44 1.40 -9.74 12.87
C LYS A 44 1.79 -8.39 12.26
N LYS A 45 3.04 -8.24 11.80
CA LYS A 45 3.51 -7.02 11.11
C LYS A 45 2.73 -6.79 9.82
N ILE A 46 2.52 -7.83 9.02
CA ILE A 46 1.73 -7.75 7.78
C ILE A 46 0.28 -7.34 8.08
N TYR A 47 -0.36 -7.95 9.08
CA TYR A 47 -1.73 -7.56 9.48
C TYR A 47 -1.79 -6.08 9.89
N ALA A 48 -0.83 -5.60 10.68
CA ALA A 48 -0.78 -4.20 11.08
C ALA A 48 -0.56 -3.25 9.88
N MET A 49 0.25 -3.65 8.90
CA MET A 49 0.43 -2.88 7.65
C MET A 49 -0.86 -2.82 6.84
N VAL A 50 -1.55 -3.96 6.66
CA VAL A 50 -2.82 -4.04 5.92
C VAL A 50 -3.91 -3.21 6.60
N ASP A 51 -3.99 -3.25 7.93
CA ASP A 51 -4.93 -2.42 8.69
C ASP A 51 -4.66 -0.93 8.50
N ASN A 52 -3.39 -0.51 8.57
CA ASN A 52 -2.99 0.87 8.32
C ASN A 52 -3.31 1.34 6.90
N ILE A 53 -3.11 0.48 5.89
CA ILE A 53 -3.49 0.78 4.50
C ILE A 53 -5.01 0.98 4.41
N THR A 54 -5.78 0.06 5.00
CA THR A 54 -7.26 0.11 5.01
C THR A 54 -7.75 1.41 5.67
N ARG A 55 -7.19 1.76 6.83
CA ARG A 55 -7.50 3.00 7.53
C ARG A 55 -7.15 4.23 6.70
N THR A 56 -6.03 4.23 6.00
CA THR A 56 -5.61 5.33 5.13
C THR A 56 -6.55 5.51 3.95
N LEU A 57 -6.95 4.41 3.29
CA LEU A 57 -7.92 4.43 2.20
C LEU A 57 -9.28 4.97 2.66
N ASN A 58 -9.73 4.59 3.87
CA ASN A 58 -10.96 5.12 4.45
C ASN A 58 -10.88 6.64 4.64
N TRP A 59 -9.76 7.17 5.14
CA TRP A 59 -9.55 8.61 5.25
C TRP A 59 -9.51 9.32 3.88
N ILE A 60 -8.90 8.72 2.87
CA ILE A 60 -8.92 9.24 1.50
C ILE A 60 -10.35 9.31 0.97
N ASN A 61 -11.19 8.31 1.22
CA ASN A 61 -12.59 8.31 0.81
C ASN A 61 -13.40 9.43 1.49
N ILE A 62 -13.19 9.65 2.79
CA ILE A 62 -13.80 10.76 3.53
C ILE A 62 -13.35 12.10 2.95
N ALA A 63 -12.05 12.27 2.71
CA ALA A 63 -11.49 13.47 2.12
C ALA A 63 -12.09 13.74 0.73
N LYS A 64 -12.18 12.72 -0.13
CA LYS A 64 -12.83 12.82 -1.45
C LYS A 64 -14.29 13.24 -1.34
N SER A 65 -15.05 12.67 -0.41
CA SER A 65 -16.44 13.08 -0.15
C SER A 65 -16.52 14.56 0.23
N GLN A 66 -15.61 15.04 1.07
CA GLN A 66 -15.51 16.47 1.40
C GLN A 66 -15.17 17.33 0.18
N GLY A 67 -14.27 16.89 -0.69
CA GLY A 67 -13.93 17.56 -1.95
C GLY A 67 -15.16 17.72 -2.86
N VAL A 68 -15.91 16.64 -3.06
CA VAL A 68 -17.16 16.63 -3.85
C VAL A 68 -18.23 17.53 -3.24
N TRP A 69 -18.39 17.51 -1.91
CA TRP A 69 -19.32 18.40 -1.23
C TRP A 69 -18.93 19.86 -1.45
N LYS A 70 -17.67 20.22 -1.18
CA LYS A 70 -17.16 21.57 -1.37
C LYS A 70 -17.28 22.04 -2.83
N SER A 71 -17.02 21.18 -3.81
CA SER A 71 -17.12 21.58 -5.23
C SER A 71 -18.56 21.95 -5.64
N LYS A 72 -19.56 21.36 -4.97
CA LYS A 72 -20.99 21.63 -5.20
C LYS A 72 -21.51 22.82 -4.40
N THR A 73 -20.99 23.05 -3.20
CA THR A 73 -21.54 24.06 -2.27
C THR A 73 -20.75 25.36 -2.23
N CYS A 74 -19.54 25.41 -2.79
CA CYS A 74 -18.69 26.60 -2.75
C CYS A 74 -19.24 27.75 -3.61
N LYS A 75 -19.24 28.97 -3.06
CA LYS A 75 -19.62 30.19 -3.79
C LYS A 75 -18.68 30.49 -4.96
N HIS A 76 -17.43 30.04 -4.89
CA HIS A 76 -16.42 30.26 -5.93
C HIS A 76 -16.51 29.27 -7.09
N ALA A 77 -17.34 28.22 -6.97
CA ALA A 77 -17.63 27.31 -8.07
C ALA A 77 -18.76 27.90 -8.92
N ILE A 78 -18.41 28.45 -10.09
CA ILE A 78 -19.35 29.05 -11.05
C ILE A 78 -19.29 28.23 -12.33
N ASN A 79 -20.45 27.77 -12.82
CA ASN A 79 -20.55 26.88 -13.98
C ASN A 79 -19.59 25.67 -13.87
N PHE A 80 -19.50 25.10 -12.66
CA PHE A 80 -18.62 23.98 -12.33
C PHE A 80 -17.10 24.24 -12.42
N VAL A 81 -16.69 25.50 -12.58
CA VAL A 81 -15.29 25.93 -12.61
C VAL A 81 -14.95 26.72 -11.35
N CYS A 82 -13.81 26.41 -10.73
CA CYS A 82 -13.32 27.15 -9.57
C CYS A 82 -12.72 28.49 -10.00
N GLN A 83 -13.31 29.59 -9.51
CA GLN A 83 -12.83 30.94 -9.75
C GLN A 83 -11.83 31.45 -8.70
N ALA A 84 -11.63 30.69 -7.61
CA ALA A 84 -10.69 31.07 -6.55
C ALA A 84 -9.24 30.66 -6.87
N TRP A 85 -9.04 29.48 -7.47
CA TRP A 85 -7.71 28.96 -7.80
C TRP A 85 -7.29 29.40 -9.19
N ASN A 86 -6.05 29.88 -9.33
CA ASN A 86 -5.37 30.05 -10.61
C ASN A 86 -4.19 29.07 -10.64
N ILE A 87 -4.19 28.15 -11.59
CA ILE A 87 -3.22 27.05 -11.65
C ILE A 87 -2.03 27.46 -12.51
N SER A 88 -0.87 27.69 -11.90
CA SER A 88 0.32 28.05 -12.68
C SER A 88 0.89 26.86 -13.47
N ASP A 89 0.99 25.69 -12.83
CA ASP A 89 1.57 24.46 -13.39
C ASP A 89 0.75 23.24 -12.94
N GLU A 90 -0.14 22.79 -13.81
CA GLU A 90 -1.02 21.64 -13.59
C GLU A 90 -0.25 20.32 -13.42
N SER A 91 0.89 20.17 -14.11
CA SER A 91 1.66 18.93 -14.12
C SER A 91 2.33 18.66 -12.78
N LYS A 92 2.90 19.70 -12.15
CA LYS A 92 3.51 19.61 -10.82
C LYS A 92 2.50 19.33 -9.72
N LEU A 93 1.25 19.74 -9.93
CA LEU A 93 0.15 19.50 -9.00
C LEU A 93 -0.57 18.17 -9.26
N GLY A 94 -0.19 17.44 -10.31
CA GLY A 94 -0.85 16.20 -10.72
C GLY A 94 -2.31 16.41 -11.17
N ILE A 95 -2.63 17.61 -11.66
CA ILE A 95 -3.97 17.93 -12.16
C ILE A 95 -4.01 17.56 -13.66
N PRO A 96 -4.95 16.71 -14.10
CA PRO A 96 -5.10 16.39 -15.52
C PRO A 96 -5.38 17.63 -16.38
N SER A 97 -4.73 17.75 -17.54
CA SER A 97 -4.91 18.93 -18.41
C SER A 97 -6.32 19.06 -18.97
N ASP A 98 -7.08 17.97 -19.10
CA ASP A 98 -8.46 17.94 -19.60
C ASP A 98 -9.50 18.51 -18.60
N VAL A 99 -9.07 18.80 -17.37
CA VAL A 99 -9.87 19.47 -16.33
C VAL A 99 -9.46 20.93 -16.14
N ILE A 100 -8.56 21.46 -16.97
CA ILE A 100 -8.15 22.86 -16.95
C ILE A 100 -8.88 23.64 -18.05
N VAL A 101 -9.43 24.79 -17.68
CA VAL A 101 -9.97 25.79 -18.61
C VAL A 101 -9.03 26.99 -18.61
N ILE A 102 -8.61 27.41 -19.79
CA ILE A 102 -7.83 28.64 -19.97
C ILE A 102 -8.82 29.73 -20.40
N ASN A 103 -8.93 30.76 -19.57
CA ASN A 103 -9.76 31.92 -19.86
C ASN A 103 -9.02 32.90 -20.81
N ASP A 104 -9.76 33.82 -21.42
CA ASP A 104 -9.22 34.81 -22.36
C ASP A 104 -8.16 35.74 -21.74
N ASP A 105 -8.17 35.90 -20.41
CA ASP A 105 -7.16 36.64 -19.63
C ASP A 105 -5.89 35.82 -19.36
N GLY A 106 -5.80 34.60 -19.88
CA GLY A 106 -4.69 33.67 -19.67
C GLY A 106 -4.75 32.93 -18.33
N THR A 107 -5.76 33.15 -17.49
CA THR A 107 -5.89 32.42 -16.22
C THR A 107 -6.29 30.97 -16.45
N LYS A 108 -5.66 30.06 -15.71
CA LYS A 108 -5.95 28.62 -15.78
C LYS A 108 -6.81 28.23 -14.59
N ARG A 109 -8.01 27.74 -14.84
CA ARG A 109 -9.01 27.39 -13.82
C ARG A 109 -9.33 25.90 -13.87
N VAL A 110 -9.66 25.33 -12.71
CA VAL A 110 -10.00 23.90 -12.61
C VAL A 110 -11.50 23.69 -12.72
N VAL A 111 -11.90 22.74 -13.56
CA VAL A 111 -13.26 22.19 -13.65
C VAL A 111 -13.48 21.26 -12.45
N VAL A 112 -14.03 21.80 -11.37
CA VAL A 112 -14.18 21.08 -10.09
C VAL A 112 -15.30 20.03 -10.08
N SER A 113 -16.13 19.98 -11.12
CA SER A 113 -17.04 18.85 -11.34
C SER A 113 -16.32 17.60 -11.85
N LYS A 114 -15.17 17.77 -12.53
CA LYS A 114 -14.34 16.66 -13.02
C LYS A 114 -13.19 16.34 -12.06
N PHE A 115 -12.66 17.35 -11.38
CA PHE A 115 -11.55 17.21 -10.44
C PHE A 115 -11.85 17.93 -9.12
N SER A 116 -12.59 17.25 -8.25
CA SER A 116 -13.04 17.78 -6.96
C SER A 116 -11.97 17.68 -5.87
N GLU A 117 -10.90 16.93 -6.13
CA GLU A 117 -9.79 16.65 -5.23
C GLU A 117 -9.07 17.93 -4.79
N ILE A 118 -8.97 18.92 -5.68
CA ILE A 118 -8.41 20.23 -5.33
C ILE A 118 -9.23 20.94 -4.23
N CYS A 119 -10.53 20.66 -4.13
CA CYS A 119 -11.39 21.27 -3.13
C CYS A 119 -11.17 20.71 -1.72
N ILE A 120 -10.61 19.50 -1.59
CA ILE A 120 -10.34 18.84 -0.29
C ILE A 120 -9.55 19.79 0.60
N VAL A 121 -8.45 20.32 0.06
CA VAL A 121 -7.47 21.16 0.76
C VAL A 121 -7.71 22.66 0.58
N CYS A 122 -8.78 23.06 -0.11
CA CYS A 122 -9.01 24.47 -0.44
C CYS A 122 -9.27 25.30 0.83
N PRO A 123 -8.39 26.27 1.16
CA PRO A 123 -8.58 27.15 2.32
C PRO A 123 -9.57 28.29 2.03
N LEU A 124 -9.85 28.53 0.75
CA LEU A 124 -10.76 29.58 0.27
C LEU A 124 -12.21 29.09 0.15
N TYR A 125 -12.57 27.98 0.80
CA TYR A 125 -13.94 27.48 0.76
C TYR A 125 -14.86 28.47 1.48
N GLU A 126 -15.92 28.88 0.79
CA GLU A 126 -17.02 29.62 1.40
C GLU A 126 -18.34 29.10 0.83
N ALA A 127 -19.28 28.79 1.71
CA ALA A 127 -20.57 28.24 1.30
C ALA A 127 -21.36 29.27 0.48
N ARG A 128 -22.00 28.81 -0.59
CA ARG A 128 -22.98 29.59 -1.34
C ARG A 128 -24.15 29.87 -0.40
N ARG A 129 -24.41 31.15 -0.10
CA ARG A 129 -25.59 31.56 0.64
C ARG A 129 -26.79 31.35 -0.29
N SER A 130 -27.73 30.52 0.16
CA SER A 130 -29.05 30.32 -0.46
C SER A 130 -29.88 31.59 -0.41
#